data_AF-A0A924NR88-F1
#
_entry.id   AF-A0A924NR88-F1
#
_cell.length_a   1.000
_cell.length_b   1.000
_cell.length_c   1.000
_cell.angle_alpha   90.00
_cell.angle_beta   90.00
_cell.angle_gamma   90.00
#
_symmetry.space_group_name_H-M   'P 1'
#
loop_
_entity.id
_entity.type
_entity.pdbx_description
1 polymer ?
#
loop_
_entity_poly.entity_id
_entity_poly.type
_entity_poly.pdbx_seq_one_letter_code
_entity_poly.pdbx_strand_id
1 'polypeptide(L)'
;MTETVTGAPQQARKGKKLTIERLWTTEGTHPYDAVTWERRDVVMTNWRDGSVNFEQRGVEFPDFWSVNAANIVTTKYFRGAVGHDNREWSLKQLINRVVGKYAGAGVDNGYFATAQDAEVFEHELTHMLLHQVFSFNSPVWFNVGTTAPQQVSACFILAVDDTMDSILNWYREEGLIFKGGSGAGLNLSRIRSSKELLSSGGTASGPVSFMRGADASAGTIKSGGATRRAAKMVVLDVDHPDIEEFIDTKAREEDKIRALRDAGFDMDLGGKDISSVQYQNANNSVRVNDEFMRAVEFGTEFGLKARESGETIETVDAKTLWRKLAIAAWECADPGIQYDDTINDWHTNPETGRITASNPCSEYMSLDNSSCNLASLNLMTFLRPDGTFEAKKFAKSVETIITAMDISICFADFPTEPIGVTTRAYRQLGIGYANLGALLMATGHAYDSDGGRSLAASITSLMTGTA
;
A
#
# COMPACT_ATOMS: atom_id res chain seq x y z
N MET A 1 36.40 -1.66 4.84
CA MET A 1 36.68 -0.22 4.92
C MET A 1 36.58 0.33 3.52
N THR A 2 35.39 0.78 3.14
CA THR A 2 35.10 1.41 1.85
C THR A 2 34.97 2.91 2.11
N GLU A 3 35.85 3.69 1.50
CA GLU A 3 35.88 5.14 1.63
C GLU A 3 34.61 5.73 0.99
N THR A 4 33.71 6.24 1.82
CA THR A 4 32.58 7.05 1.39
C THR A 4 33.13 8.36 0.84
N VAL A 5 33.02 8.57 -0.47
CA VAL A 5 33.34 9.85 -1.10
C VAL A 5 32.38 10.90 -0.56
N THR A 6 32.85 11.72 0.38
CA THR A 6 32.11 12.86 0.90
C THR A 6 32.13 13.99 -0.13
N GLY A 7 31.14 13.96 -1.04
CA GLY A 7 30.85 15.11 -1.90
C GLY A 7 30.53 16.34 -1.03
N ALA A 8 31.15 17.48 -1.35
CA ALA A 8 30.88 18.75 -0.68
C ALA A 8 29.38 19.08 -0.73
N PRO A 9 28.80 19.70 0.31
CA PRO A 9 27.39 20.07 0.32
C PRO A 9 27.13 21.09 -0.80
N GLN A 10 26.49 20.63 -1.87
CA GLN A 10 26.05 21.50 -2.95
C GLN A 10 25.02 22.45 -2.36
N GLN A 11 25.24 23.77 -2.46
CA GLN A 11 24.22 24.76 -2.09
C GLN A 11 22.91 24.39 -2.78
N ALA A 12 21.87 24.10 -2.00
CA ALA A 12 20.55 23.83 -2.52
C ALA A 12 20.14 25.00 -3.43
N ARG A 13 20.08 24.76 -4.74
CA ARG A 13 19.46 25.71 -5.67
C ARG A 13 18.05 25.96 -5.13
N LYS A 14 17.72 27.20 -4.75
CA LYS A 14 16.35 27.56 -4.40
C LYS A 14 15.47 27.18 -5.60
N GLY A 15 14.68 26.13 -5.45
CA GLY A 15 13.76 25.67 -6.48
C GLY A 15 12.84 26.82 -6.91
N LYS A 16 12.49 26.86 -8.19
CA LYS A 16 11.49 27.82 -8.67
C LYS A 16 10.17 27.51 -7.99
N LYS A 17 9.62 28.48 -7.26
CA LYS A 17 8.30 28.35 -6.63
C LYS A 17 7.23 28.15 -7.71
N LEU A 18 6.20 27.38 -7.38
CA LEU A 18 5.12 26.99 -8.29
C LEU A 18 4.09 28.11 -8.43
N THR A 19 3.66 28.33 -9.67
CA THR A 19 2.42 29.06 -10.00
C THR A 19 1.35 28.02 -10.28
N ILE A 20 0.17 28.16 -9.67
CA ILE A 20 -0.89 27.16 -9.74
C ILE A 20 -1.99 27.66 -10.68
N GLU A 21 -2.25 26.89 -11.73
CA GLU A 21 -3.34 27.13 -12.67
C GLU A 21 -4.68 26.67 -12.05
N ARG A 22 -5.72 27.49 -12.20
CA ARG A 22 -7.08 27.14 -11.79
C ARG A 22 -7.74 26.28 -12.87
N LEU A 23 -8.12 25.05 -12.55
CA LEU A 23 -8.57 24.04 -13.53
C LEU A 23 -10.03 23.59 -13.29
N TRP A 24 -10.37 23.27 -12.05
CA TRP A 24 -11.67 22.76 -11.65
C TRP A 24 -12.55 23.83 -10.98
N THR A 25 -11.94 24.85 -10.42
CA THR A 25 -12.62 25.85 -9.60
C THR A 25 -12.85 27.16 -10.34
N THR A 26 -13.72 28.01 -9.78
CA THR A 26 -13.99 29.36 -10.29
C THR A 26 -13.45 30.39 -9.32
N GLU A 27 -12.80 31.44 -9.83
CA GLU A 27 -12.28 32.52 -9.00
C GLU A 27 -13.39 33.20 -8.18
N GLY A 28 -13.11 33.51 -6.92
CA GLY A 28 -14.07 34.14 -6.01
C GLY A 28 -15.19 33.24 -5.49
N THR A 29 -15.24 31.96 -5.87
CA THR A 29 -16.23 30.98 -5.37
C THR A 29 -15.52 29.83 -4.66
N HIS A 30 -15.83 29.62 -3.38
CA HIS A 30 -15.30 28.46 -2.65
C HIS A 30 -15.97 27.17 -3.16
N PRO A 31 -15.25 26.03 -3.32
CA PRO A 31 -15.82 24.79 -3.86
C PRO A 31 -17.09 24.29 -3.15
N TYR A 32 -17.21 24.52 -1.84
CA TYR A 32 -18.41 24.15 -1.07
C TYR A 32 -19.65 24.98 -1.39
N ASP A 33 -19.48 26.20 -1.91
CA ASP A 33 -20.59 27.10 -2.27
C ASP A 33 -21.13 26.78 -3.67
N ALA A 34 -20.41 25.97 -4.45
CA ALA A 34 -20.79 25.53 -5.78
C ALA A 34 -21.70 24.29 -5.79
N VAL A 35 -22.02 23.72 -4.62
CA VAL A 35 -22.79 22.47 -4.50
C VAL A 35 -23.92 22.59 -3.47
N THR A 36 -24.96 21.77 -3.65
CA THR A 36 -26.05 21.66 -2.68
C THR A 36 -25.69 20.65 -1.60
N TRP A 37 -25.90 21.02 -0.35
CA TRP A 37 -25.66 20.17 0.82
C TRP A 37 -26.98 19.67 1.41
N GLU A 38 -26.99 18.43 1.86
CA GLU A 38 -28.13 17.85 2.57
C GLU A 38 -27.69 17.11 3.83
N ARG A 39 -28.65 16.95 4.75
CA ARG A 39 -28.48 16.10 5.93
C ARG A 39 -29.17 14.77 5.70
N ARG A 40 -28.48 13.70 6.05
CA ARG A 40 -29.00 12.33 5.98
C ARG A 40 -28.58 11.53 7.22
N ASP A 41 -29.33 10.48 7.51
CA ASP A 41 -29.01 9.55 8.60
C ASP A 41 -28.27 8.34 8.04
N VAL A 42 -27.17 7.96 8.69
CA VAL A 42 -26.42 6.74 8.37
C VAL A 42 -26.78 5.69 9.40
N VAL A 43 -27.58 4.71 8.98
CA VAL A 43 -27.95 3.55 9.80
C VAL A 43 -27.53 2.30 9.05
N MET A 44 -26.64 1.52 9.65
CA MET A 44 -26.19 0.24 9.11
C MET A 44 -26.74 -0.89 9.97
N THR A 45 -27.33 -1.87 9.30
CA THR A 45 -27.87 -3.07 9.93
C THR A 45 -27.05 -4.30 9.53
N ASN A 46 -26.96 -5.25 10.46
CA ASN A 46 -26.41 -6.56 10.20
C ASN A 46 -27.42 -7.36 9.36
N TRP A 47 -26.97 -7.85 8.21
CA TRP A 47 -27.83 -8.59 7.29
C TRP A 47 -28.29 -9.95 7.85
N ARG A 48 -27.57 -10.52 8.84
CA ARG A 48 -27.90 -11.83 9.42
C ARG A 48 -29.07 -11.78 10.39
N ASP A 49 -29.15 -10.75 11.23
CA ASP A 49 -30.10 -10.66 12.34
C ASP A 49 -30.92 -9.35 12.37
N GLY A 50 -30.65 -8.42 11.46
CA GLY A 50 -31.32 -7.12 11.39
C GLY A 50 -30.90 -6.12 12.47
N SER A 51 -29.96 -6.46 13.35
CA SER A 51 -29.48 -5.57 14.41
C SER A 51 -28.75 -4.35 13.85
N VAL A 52 -28.87 -3.19 14.49
CA VAL A 52 -28.11 -1.99 14.11
C VAL A 52 -26.67 -2.15 14.59
N ASN A 53 -25.72 -2.17 13.65
CA ASN A 53 -24.30 -2.28 13.97
C ASN A 53 -23.59 -0.91 14.05
N PHE A 54 -24.16 0.11 13.42
CA PHE A 54 -23.68 1.49 13.47
C PHE A 54 -24.82 2.46 13.15
N GLU A 55 -24.88 3.57 13.88
CA GLU A 55 -25.82 4.65 13.64
C GLU A 55 -25.17 6.00 13.90
N GLN A 56 -25.31 6.93 12.95
CA GLN A 56 -25.00 8.34 13.13
C GLN A 56 -26.00 9.19 12.32
N ARG A 57 -26.77 10.02 13.02
CA ARG A 57 -27.83 10.84 12.42
C ARG A 57 -27.36 12.25 12.06
N GLY A 58 -28.03 12.85 11.09
CA GLY A 58 -27.84 14.24 10.68
C GLY A 58 -26.46 14.53 10.09
N VAL A 59 -25.84 13.55 9.43
CA VAL A 59 -24.56 13.77 8.75
C VAL A 59 -24.76 14.58 7.47
N GLU A 60 -23.80 15.45 7.16
CA GLU A 60 -23.87 16.40 6.06
C GLU A 60 -22.95 16.00 4.90
N PHE A 61 -23.56 15.84 3.73
CA PHE A 61 -22.90 15.49 2.46
C PHE A 61 -23.52 16.27 1.29
N PRO A 62 -22.82 16.40 0.16
CA PRO A 62 -23.43 16.89 -1.07
C PRO A 62 -24.53 15.94 -1.57
N ASP A 63 -25.57 16.50 -2.20
CA ASP A 63 -26.72 15.73 -2.71
C ASP A 63 -26.32 14.62 -3.70
N PHE A 64 -25.28 14.84 -4.49
CA PHE A 64 -24.77 13.87 -5.48
C PHE A 64 -23.95 12.72 -4.89
N TRP A 65 -23.57 12.77 -3.60
CA TRP A 65 -22.84 11.66 -2.98
C TRP A 65 -23.76 10.45 -2.81
N SER A 66 -23.33 9.28 -3.30
CA SER A 66 -24.10 8.05 -3.12
C SER A 66 -24.29 7.70 -1.65
N VAL A 67 -25.41 7.02 -1.33
CA VAL A 67 -25.68 6.51 0.03
C VAL A 67 -24.54 5.61 0.51
N ASN A 68 -24.01 4.75 -0.36
CA ASN A 68 -22.91 3.86 0.00
C ASN A 68 -21.63 4.63 0.36
N ALA A 69 -21.27 5.66 -0.41
CA ALA A 69 -20.10 6.49 -0.11
C ALA A 69 -20.27 7.24 1.22
N ALA A 70 -21.45 7.82 1.47
CA ALA A 70 -21.77 8.48 2.72
C ALA A 70 -21.70 7.52 3.92
N ASN A 71 -22.22 6.29 3.78
CA ASN A 71 -22.13 5.26 4.81
C ASN A 71 -20.67 4.89 5.12
N ILE A 72 -19.85 4.65 4.10
CA ILE A 72 -18.44 4.29 4.27
C ILE A 72 -17.65 5.45 4.93
N VAL A 73 -17.80 6.68 4.42
CA VAL A 73 -17.10 7.85 4.98
C VAL A 73 -17.50 8.08 6.43
N THR A 74 -18.79 8.03 6.72
CA THR A 74 -19.28 8.21 8.10
C THR A 74 -18.74 7.13 9.02
N THR A 75 -18.83 5.86 8.63
CA THR A 75 -18.48 4.76 9.55
C THR A 75 -16.99 4.56 9.73
N LYS A 76 -16.17 4.87 8.71
CA LYS A 76 -14.74 4.56 8.71
C LYS A 76 -13.81 5.77 8.79
N TYR A 77 -14.22 6.92 8.26
CA TYR A 77 -13.31 8.05 8.04
C TYR A 77 -13.62 9.28 8.89
N PHE A 78 -14.88 9.47 9.29
CA PHE A 78 -15.20 10.48 10.32
C PHE A 78 -14.47 10.15 11.62
N ARG A 79 -13.78 11.14 12.16
CA ARG A 79 -13.00 11.04 13.40
C ARG A 79 -13.85 11.35 14.62
N GLY A 80 -13.46 10.82 15.77
CA GLY A 80 -14.15 10.96 17.05
C GLY A 80 -15.06 9.77 17.34
N ALA A 81 -15.35 9.53 18.62
CA ALA A 81 -16.25 8.44 19.01
C ALA A 81 -17.71 8.86 18.78
N VAL A 82 -18.55 7.94 18.29
CA VAL A 82 -19.97 8.21 18.06
C VAL A 82 -20.62 8.67 19.37
N GLY A 83 -21.39 9.76 19.32
CA GLY A 83 -22.05 10.35 20.49
C GLY A 83 -21.21 11.34 21.30
N HIS A 84 -19.94 11.56 20.93
CA HIS A 84 -19.10 12.60 21.54
C HIS A 84 -19.09 13.89 20.70
N ASP A 85 -18.92 15.04 21.36
CA ASP A 85 -18.94 16.37 20.73
C ASP A 85 -17.86 16.57 19.67
N ASN A 86 -16.75 15.83 19.77
CA ASN A 86 -15.63 15.89 18.82
C ASN A 86 -15.81 14.98 17.60
N ARG A 87 -16.98 14.35 17.44
CA ARG A 87 -17.30 13.51 16.29
C ARG A 87 -17.53 14.35 15.04
N GLU A 88 -16.78 14.06 13.98
CA GLU A 88 -17.03 14.62 12.66
C GLU A 88 -18.41 14.18 12.15
N TRP A 89 -19.17 15.14 11.61
CA TRP A 89 -20.53 14.94 11.11
C TRP A 89 -20.73 15.52 9.71
N SER A 90 -19.81 16.33 9.20
CA SER A 90 -19.86 16.90 7.84
C SER A 90 -18.63 16.50 7.03
N LEU A 91 -18.82 16.17 5.76
CA LEU A 91 -17.71 15.94 4.83
C LEU A 91 -16.76 17.16 4.74
N LYS A 92 -17.27 18.38 4.97
CA LYS A 92 -16.44 19.61 5.01
C LYS A 92 -15.36 19.53 6.08
N GLN A 93 -15.69 18.98 7.26
CA GLN A 93 -14.74 18.86 8.37
C GLN A 93 -13.59 17.92 8.01
N LEU A 94 -13.93 16.78 7.40
CA LEU A 94 -12.96 15.78 6.93
C LEU A 94 -12.03 16.36 5.85
N ILE A 95 -12.60 16.99 4.81
CA ILE A 95 -11.82 17.58 3.71
C ILE A 95 -10.95 18.74 4.22
N ASN A 96 -11.50 19.68 4.99
CA ASN A 96 -10.75 20.84 5.51
C ASN A 96 -9.58 20.41 6.39
N ARG A 97 -9.78 19.39 7.22
CA ARG A 97 -8.72 18.86 8.08
C ARG A 97 -7.52 18.36 7.28
N VAL A 98 -7.78 17.64 6.18
CA VAL A 98 -6.73 17.12 5.31
C VAL A 98 -6.15 18.25 4.45
N VAL A 99 -6.99 18.91 3.64
CA VAL A 99 -6.55 19.92 2.67
C VAL A 99 -5.86 21.09 3.34
N GLY A 100 -6.37 21.59 4.47
CA GLY A 100 -5.75 22.70 5.20
C GLY A 100 -4.34 22.36 5.71
N LYS A 101 -4.09 21.10 6.11
CA LYS A 101 -2.75 20.65 6.49
C LYS A 101 -1.80 20.60 5.30
N TYR A 102 -2.26 20.14 4.14
CA TYR A 102 -1.47 20.11 2.90
C TYR A 102 -1.17 21.54 2.40
N ALA A 103 -2.18 22.40 2.29
CA ALA A 103 -1.99 23.79 1.85
C ALA A 103 -1.04 24.55 2.79
N GLY A 104 -1.26 24.46 4.11
CA GLY A 104 -0.38 25.07 5.11
C GLY A 104 1.06 24.56 5.03
N ALA A 105 1.26 23.25 4.92
CA ALA A 105 2.60 22.68 4.75
C ALA A 105 3.27 23.12 3.43
N GLY A 106 2.50 23.28 2.35
CA GLY A 106 3.00 23.81 1.09
C GLY A 106 3.47 25.26 1.22
N VAL A 107 2.77 26.09 1.98
CA VAL A 107 3.20 27.46 2.32
C VAL A 107 4.47 27.44 3.17
N ASP A 108 4.48 26.67 4.26
CA ASP A 108 5.60 26.59 5.21
C ASP A 108 6.90 26.11 4.54
N ASN A 109 6.79 25.20 3.57
CA ASN A 109 7.92 24.65 2.82
C ASN A 109 8.22 25.39 1.51
N GLY A 110 7.51 26.49 1.24
CA GLY A 110 7.81 27.38 0.13
C GLY A 110 7.50 26.85 -1.26
N TYR A 111 6.51 25.95 -1.41
CA TYR A 111 6.07 25.42 -2.70
C TYR A 111 5.47 26.51 -3.59
N PHE A 112 4.72 27.45 -3.03
CA PHE A 112 3.93 28.42 -3.78
C PHE A 112 4.65 29.75 -4.01
N ALA A 113 4.52 30.30 -5.23
CA ALA A 113 5.12 31.57 -5.61
C ALA A 113 4.43 32.75 -4.90
N THR A 114 3.11 32.69 -4.77
CA THR A 114 2.29 33.72 -4.14
C THR A 114 1.28 33.12 -3.15
N ALA A 115 0.64 33.97 -2.34
CA ALA A 115 -0.48 33.55 -1.49
C ALA A 115 -1.70 33.11 -2.34
N GLN A 116 -1.90 33.73 -3.51
CA GLN A 116 -2.96 33.36 -4.44
C GLN A 116 -2.75 31.93 -4.96
N ASP A 117 -1.51 31.53 -5.25
CA ASP A 117 -1.20 30.17 -5.68
C ASP A 117 -1.55 29.13 -4.61
N ALA A 118 -1.31 29.45 -3.34
CA ALA A 118 -1.68 28.58 -2.22
C ALA A 118 -3.21 28.45 -2.09
N GLU A 119 -3.95 29.55 -2.23
CA GLU A 119 -5.41 29.54 -2.22
C GLU A 119 -5.98 28.74 -3.41
N VAL A 120 -5.44 28.93 -4.62
CA VAL A 120 -5.85 28.16 -5.80
C VAL A 120 -5.60 26.68 -5.55
N PHE A 121 -4.43 26.30 -5.03
CA PHE A 121 -4.13 24.91 -4.70
C PHE A 121 -5.11 24.33 -3.67
N GLU A 122 -5.43 25.07 -2.61
CA GLU A 122 -6.40 24.65 -1.60
C GLU A 122 -7.79 24.42 -2.20
N HIS A 123 -8.26 25.34 -3.04
CA HIS A 123 -9.56 25.24 -3.70
C HIS A 123 -9.60 24.08 -4.70
N GLU A 124 -8.58 23.93 -5.55
CA GLU A 124 -8.48 22.83 -6.51
C GLU A 124 -8.48 21.48 -5.80
N LEU A 125 -7.67 21.32 -4.75
CA LEU A 125 -7.61 20.08 -3.97
C LEU A 125 -8.95 19.77 -3.28
N THR A 126 -9.59 20.79 -2.69
CA THR A 126 -10.91 20.67 -2.07
C THR A 126 -11.96 20.22 -3.09
N HIS A 127 -12.03 20.86 -4.26
CA HIS A 127 -12.95 20.49 -5.32
C HIS A 127 -12.72 19.05 -5.79
N MET A 128 -11.46 18.71 -6.08
CA MET A 128 -11.12 17.39 -6.61
C MET A 128 -11.47 16.26 -5.64
N LEU A 129 -11.34 16.48 -4.32
CA LEU A 129 -11.76 15.51 -3.30
C LEU A 129 -13.28 15.48 -3.12
N LEU A 130 -13.94 16.64 -3.13
CA LEU A 130 -15.39 16.79 -3.00
C LEU A 130 -16.15 16.08 -4.13
N HIS A 131 -15.66 16.23 -5.36
CA HIS A 131 -16.23 15.65 -6.58
C HIS A 131 -15.63 14.27 -6.94
N GLN A 132 -14.83 13.68 -6.05
CA GLN A 132 -14.26 12.34 -6.22
C GLN A 132 -13.45 12.19 -7.52
N VAL A 133 -12.73 13.25 -7.92
CA VAL A 133 -11.75 13.26 -9.04
C VAL A 133 -10.55 12.40 -8.70
N PHE A 134 -10.12 12.43 -7.44
CA PHE A 134 -9.14 11.49 -6.90
C PHE A 134 -9.39 11.27 -5.40
N SER A 135 -8.66 10.34 -4.80
CA SER A 135 -8.58 10.20 -3.36
C SER A 135 -7.16 9.85 -2.93
N PHE A 136 -6.74 10.34 -1.76
CA PHE A 136 -5.56 9.84 -1.07
C PHE A 136 -5.83 8.45 -0.46
N ASN A 137 -4.76 7.72 -0.17
CA ASN A 137 -4.85 6.49 0.60
C ASN A 137 -5.42 6.70 2.01
N SER A 138 -5.97 5.62 2.57
CA SER A 138 -6.78 5.69 3.80
C SER A 138 -6.06 6.33 5.02
N PRO A 139 -4.77 6.04 5.30
CA PRO A 139 -4.06 6.71 6.40
C PRO A 139 -4.06 8.24 6.37
N VAL A 140 -4.07 8.86 5.17
CA VAL A 140 -4.19 10.32 5.05
C VAL A 140 -5.47 10.81 5.74
N TRP A 141 -6.59 10.15 5.46
CA TRP A 141 -7.89 10.52 6.03
C TRP A 141 -7.98 10.25 7.54
N PHE A 142 -7.31 9.20 8.03
CA PHE A 142 -7.31 8.86 9.45
C PHE A 142 -6.47 9.81 10.31
N ASN A 143 -5.29 10.18 9.81
CA ASN A 143 -4.23 10.76 10.64
C ASN A 143 -3.97 12.24 10.37
N VAL A 144 -4.18 12.71 9.14
CA VAL A 144 -3.76 14.07 8.76
C VAL A 144 -4.63 15.14 9.42
N GLY A 145 -3.98 16.21 9.88
CA GLY A 145 -4.63 17.34 10.55
C GLY A 145 -5.13 17.01 11.96
N THR A 146 -4.55 15.99 12.60
CA THR A 146 -4.93 15.54 13.96
C THR A 146 -3.78 15.74 14.97
N THR A 147 -4.04 15.47 16.25
CA THR A 147 -3.02 15.49 17.30
C THR A 147 -2.15 14.23 17.37
N ALA A 148 -2.54 13.18 16.66
CA ALA A 148 -1.74 11.96 16.53
C ALA A 148 -0.63 12.16 15.50
N PRO A 149 0.41 11.29 15.49
CA PRO A 149 1.40 11.28 14.43
C PRO A 149 0.74 11.26 13.04
N GLN A 150 1.21 12.13 12.16
CA GLN A 150 0.66 12.43 10.85
C GLN A 150 1.14 11.40 9.82
N GLN A 151 0.78 10.12 10.01
CA GLN A 151 1.16 9.04 9.12
C GLN A 151 0.34 9.09 7.82
N VAL A 152 1.01 9.46 6.73
CA VAL A 152 0.42 9.59 5.39
C VAL A 152 0.61 8.35 4.53
N SER A 153 1.60 7.49 4.83
CA SER A 153 1.95 6.34 4.00
C SER A 153 1.04 5.14 4.24
N ALA A 154 0.58 4.50 3.16
CA ALA A 154 -0.29 3.32 3.23
C ALA A 154 0.46 2.07 3.67
N CYS A 155 1.68 1.93 3.18
CA CYS A 155 2.49 0.75 3.37
C CYS A 155 3.97 1.10 3.54
N PHE A 156 4.71 0.16 4.11
CA PHE A 156 6.14 0.26 4.36
C PHE A 156 6.86 -1.01 3.88
N ILE A 157 8.12 -0.88 3.52
CA ILE A 157 9.03 -2.01 3.31
C ILE A 157 10.03 -2.00 4.47
N LEU A 158 10.24 -3.14 5.11
CA LEU A 158 11.16 -3.31 6.24
C LEU A 158 12.37 -4.16 5.84
N ALA A 159 13.49 -3.92 6.53
CA ALA A 159 14.63 -4.83 6.51
C ALA A 159 14.58 -5.78 7.72
N VAL A 160 15.11 -6.99 7.55
CA VAL A 160 15.44 -7.89 8.65
C VAL A 160 16.78 -8.54 8.36
N ASP A 161 17.63 -8.59 9.37
CA ASP A 161 18.95 -9.22 9.32
C ASP A 161 18.96 -10.51 10.14
N ASP A 162 19.95 -11.36 9.89
CA ASP A 162 20.12 -12.66 10.56
C ASP A 162 20.69 -12.55 11.98
N THR A 163 20.01 -11.78 12.83
CA THR A 163 20.31 -11.64 14.26
C THR A 163 19.02 -11.63 15.06
N MET A 164 19.06 -12.14 16.28
CA MET A 164 17.86 -12.17 17.13
C MET A 164 17.33 -10.76 17.42
N ASP A 165 18.22 -9.78 17.62
CA ASP A 165 17.83 -8.39 17.84
C ASP A 165 17.09 -7.81 16.63
N SER A 166 17.57 -8.05 15.41
CA SER A 166 16.90 -7.58 14.19
C SER A 166 15.55 -8.28 13.98
N ILE A 167 15.48 -9.59 14.19
CA ILE A 167 14.24 -10.38 14.07
C ILE A 167 13.17 -9.93 15.08
N LEU A 168 13.56 -9.71 16.34
CA LEU A 168 12.63 -9.24 17.37
C LEU A 168 12.23 -7.78 17.15
N ASN A 169 13.16 -6.95 16.66
CA ASN A 169 12.84 -5.57 16.31
C ASN A 169 11.87 -5.49 15.13
N TRP A 170 11.95 -6.39 14.15
CA TRP A 170 10.95 -6.50 13.07
C TRP A 170 9.52 -6.64 13.64
N TYR A 171 9.30 -7.49 14.65
CA TYR A 171 7.96 -7.66 15.26
C TYR A 171 7.46 -6.36 15.90
N ARG A 172 8.38 -5.64 16.56
CA ARG A 172 8.09 -4.35 17.19
C ARG A 172 7.71 -3.30 16.14
N GLU A 173 8.50 -3.18 15.08
CA GLU A 173 8.30 -2.19 14.03
C GLU A 173 6.99 -2.42 13.27
N GLU A 174 6.68 -3.66 12.91
CA GLU A 174 5.39 -4.01 12.32
C GLU A 174 4.21 -3.68 13.22
N GLY A 175 4.33 -3.97 14.52
CA GLY A 175 3.27 -3.62 15.46
C GLY A 175 2.98 -2.12 15.51
N LEU A 176 4.01 -1.28 15.43
CA LEU A 176 3.86 0.18 15.35
C LEU A 176 3.22 0.62 14.02
N ILE A 177 3.65 0.03 12.90
CA ILE A 177 3.08 0.30 11.57
C ILE A 177 1.59 -0.05 11.53
N PHE A 178 1.22 -1.24 12.03
CA PHE A 178 -0.16 -1.71 12.05
C PHE A 178 -1.03 -0.79 12.91
N LYS A 179 -0.56 -0.41 14.10
CA LYS A 179 -1.25 0.56 14.98
C LYS A 179 -1.58 1.86 14.23
N GLY A 180 -0.69 2.33 13.34
CA GLY A 180 -0.88 3.54 12.53
C GLY A 180 -1.87 3.43 11.36
N GLY A 181 -2.42 2.23 11.09
CA GLY A 181 -3.38 2.02 10.00
C GLY A 181 -2.78 1.51 8.68
N SER A 182 -1.50 1.15 8.69
CA SER A 182 -0.73 0.84 7.47
C SER A 182 -0.26 -0.61 7.45
N GLY A 183 0.16 -1.09 6.28
CA GLY A 183 0.72 -2.42 6.10
C GLY A 183 2.24 -2.44 5.97
N ALA A 184 2.85 -3.63 6.06
CA ALA A 184 4.30 -3.79 5.97
C ALA A 184 4.67 -4.99 5.08
N GLY A 185 5.77 -4.89 4.34
CA GLY A 185 6.34 -6.00 3.60
C GLY A 185 7.83 -6.14 3.85
N LEU A 186 8.34 -7.36 3.76
CA LEU A 186 9.76 -7.65 3.90
C LEU A 186 10.17 -8.94 3.21
N ASN A 187 11.47 -9.09 2.97
CA ASN A 187 12.07 -10.33 2.48
C ASN A 187 12.85 -11.02 3.62
N LEU A 188 12.52 -12.28 3.87
CA LEU A 188 13.14 -13.08 4.95
C LEU A 188 14.41 -13.79 4.50
N SER A 189 14.81 -13.67 3.24
CA SER A 189 15.92 -14.44 2.66
C SER A 189 17.29 -14.13 3.22
N ARG A 190 17.42 -13.05 4.01
CA ARG A 190 18.65 -12.77 4.77
C ARG A 190 18.80 -13.68 5.98
N ILE A 191 17.70 -14.19 6.55
CA ILE A 191 17.72 -15.09 7.70
C ILE A 191 18.22 -16.45 7.24
N ARG A 192 19.15 -17.05 8.00
CA ARG A 192 19.70 -18.38 7.68
C ARG A 192 18.60 -19.45 7.68
N SER A 193 18.77 -20.46 6.84
CA SER A 193 17.82 -21.57 6.72
C SER A 193 17.83 -22.49 7.93
N SER A 194 16.75 -23.25 8.10
CA SER A 194 16.63 -24.32 9.10
C SER A 194 17.66 -25.45 8.93
N LYS A 195 18.31 -25.51 7.77
CA LYS A 195 19.34 -26.49 7.40
C LYS A 195 20.76 -26.03 7.74
N GLU A 196 20.94 -24.76 8.11
CA GLU A 196 22.23 -24.18 8.49
C GLU A 196 22.53 -24.34 9.99
N LEU A 197 23.81 -24.49 10.33
CA LEU A 197 24.28 -24.66 11.72
C LEU A 197 24.39 -23.32 12.45
N LEU A 198 24.19 -23.37 13.77
CA LEU A 198 24.46 -22.25 14.68
C LEU A 198 25.86 -22.36 15.28
N SER A 199 26.46 -21.20 15.60
CA SER A 199 27.75 -21.11 16.28
C SER A 199 27.75 -21.78 17.66
N SER A 200 26.59 -21.86 18.32
CA SER A 200 26.38 -22.56 19.60
C SER A 200 26.20 -24.08 19.49
N GLY A 201 26.17 -24.62 18.26
CA GLY A 201 25.76 -25.99 17.97
C GLY A 201 24.25 -26.14 17.79
N GLY A 202 23.84 -27.10 16.94
CA GLY A 202 22.45 -27.31 16.52
C GLY A 202 22.11 -26.59 15.20
N THR A 203 20.90 -26.78 14.71
CA THR A 203 20.39 -26.13 13.49
C THR A 203 19.57 -24.89 13.83
N ALA A 204 19.54 -23.93 12.91
CA ALA A 204 18.70 -22.75 13.07
C ALA A 204 17.21 -23.08 12.96
N SER A 205 16.34 -22.17 13.43
CA SER A 205 14.88 -22.35 13.29
C SER A 205 14.36 -22.06 11.88
N GLY A 206 15.12 -21.31 11.07
CA GLY A 206 14.73 -20.88 9.72
C GLY A 206 13.68 -19.75 9.69
N PRO A 207 13.58 -19.02 8.56
CA PRO A 207 12.63 -17.92 8.39
C PRO A 207 11.16 -18.32 8.56
N VAL A 208 10.77 -19.53 8.15
CA VAL A 208 9.36 -19.98 8.24
C VAL A 208 8.87 -20.10 9.69
N SER A 209 9.78 -20.43 10.62
CA SER A 209 9.47 -20.48 12.06
C SER A 209 9.26 -19.08 12.63
N PHE A 210 10.12 -18.11 12.31
CA PHE A 210 9.95 -16.72 12.75
C PHE A 210 8.72 -16.07 12.12
N MET A 211 8.45 -16.37 10.85
CA MET A 211 7.22 -15.95 10.16
C MET A 211 5.95 -16.36 10.93
N ARG A 212 5.92 -17.55 11.53
CA ARG A 212 4.80 -18.02 12.36
C ARG A 212 4.57 -17.11 13.58
N GLY A 213 5.66 -16.68 14.23
CA GLY A 213 5.60 -15.76 15.36
C GLY A 213 5.12 -14.37 14.95
N ALA A 214 5.63 -13.85 13.84
CA ALA A 214 5.20 -12.56 13.28
C ALA A 214 3.71 -12.58 12.87
N ASP A 215 3.23 -13.67 12.27
CA ASP A 215 1.82 -13.85 11.91
C ASP A 215 0.90 -13.80 13.13
N ALA A 216 1.26 -14.51 14.20
CA ALA A 216 0.52 -14.47 15.46
C ALA A 216 0.49 -13.05 16.05
N SER A 217 1.63 -12.34 16.02
CA SER A 217 1.70 -10.94 16.45
C SER A 217 0.74 -10.05 15.64
N ALA A 218 0.77 -10.16 14.31
CA ALA A 218 -0.10 -9.40 13.41
C ALA A 218 -1.59 -9.66 13.68
N GLY A 219 -1.97 -10.91 13.97
CA GLY A 219 -3.34 -11.29 14.32
C GLY A 219 -3.88 -10.65 15.60
N THR A 220 -3.00 -10.20 16.51
CA THR A 220 -3.41 -9.56 17.78
C THR A 220 -3.63 -8.05 17.67
N ILE A 221 -3.06 -7.39 16.66
CA ILE A 221 -3.02 -5.93 16.55
C ILE A 221 -4.10 -5.44 15.57
N LYS A 222 -5.06 -4.65 16.07
CA LYS A 222 -6.07 -3.98 15.23
C LYS A 222 -5.49 -2.71 14.60
N SER A 223 -5.65 -2.57 13.29
CA SER A 223 -5.01 -1.50 12.54
C SER A 223 -5.77 -0.17 12.64
N GLY A 224 -5.05 0.92 12.96
CA GLY A 224 -5.58 2.30 12.96
C GLY A 224 -6.66 2.58 14.02
N GLY A 225 -6.76 1.76 15.08
CA GLY A 225 -7.84 1.87 16.08
C GLY A 225 -9.23 1.52 15.53
N ALA A 226 -9.31 1.07 14.27
CA ALA A 226 -10.52 0.62 13.60
C ALA A 226 -10.58 -0.92 13.57
N THR A 227 -11.70 -1.48 13.12
CA THR A 227 -11.92 -2.93 12.98
C THR A 227 -11.11 -3.60 11.86
N ARG A 228 -10.03 -2.98 11.34
CA ARG A 228 -9.26 -3.50 10.20
C ARG A 228 -8.15 -4.43 10.68
N ARG A 229 -7.93 -5.54 9.99
CA ARG A 229 -6.80 -6.45 10.25
C ARG A 229 -5.50 -5.85 9.72
N ALA A 230 -4.37 -6.23 10.33
CA ALA A 230 -3.05 -5.95 9.79
C ALA A 230 -2.90 -6.52 8.37
N ALA A 231 -2.11 -5.85 7.53
CA ALA A 231 -1.82 -6.30 6.17
C ALA A 231 -0.30 -6.44 6.02
N LYS A 232 0.14 -7.63 5.59
CA LYS A 232 1.55 -8.00 5.57
C LYS A 232 1.94 -8.67 4.25
N MET A 233 3.14 -8.41 3.75
CA MET A 233 3.80 -9.21 2.70
C MET A 233 5.00 -9.92 3.30
N VAL A 234 5.17 -11.20 2.99
CA VAL A 234 6.39 -11.96 3.29
C VAL A 234 6.94 -12.51 1.99
N VAL A 235 8.20 -12.17 1.71
CA VAL A 235 8.92 -12.64 0.52
C VAL A 235 10.01 -13.62 0.92
N LEU A 236 10.17 -14.68 0.13
CA LEU A 236 11.33 -15.57 0.18
C LEU A 236 11.88 -15.81 -1.24
N ASP A 237 13.18 -15.71 -1.38
CA ASP A 237 13.90 -15.92 -2.64
C ASP A 237 13.89 -17.41 -2.99
N VAL A 238 13.75 -17.71 -4.28
CA VAL A 238 13.55 -19.09 -4.76
C VAL A 238 14.74 -20.02 -4.49
N ASP A 239 15.93 -19.48 -4.30
CA ASP A 239 17.15 -20.23 -3.96
C ASP A 239 17.34 -20.44 -2.45
N HIS A 240 16.39 -20.01 -1.62
CA HIS A 240 16.46 -20.22 -0.18
C HIS A 240 16.27 -21.72 0.17
N PRO A 241 17.08 -22.33 1.05
CA PRO A 241 16.95 -23.77 1.34
C PRO A 241 15.62 -24.21 1.99
N ASP A 242 14.90 -23.28 2.63
CA ASP A 242 13.55 -23.52 3.17
C ASP A 242 12.41 -23.17 2.19
N ILE A 243 12.70 -22.95 0.90
CA ILE A 243 11.70 -22.51 -0.08
C ILE A 243 10.51 -23.46 -0.20
N GLU A 244 10.76 -24.77 -0.17
CA GLU A 244 9.68 -25.75 -0.25
C GLU A 244 8.74 -25.71 0.95
N GLU A 245 9.28 -25.50 2.16
CA GLU A 245 8.47 -25.33 3.37
C GLU A 245 7.63 -24.05 3.26
N PHE A 246 8.24 -22.95 2.81
CA PHE A 246 7.57 -21.67 2.61
C PHE A 246 6.38 -21.77 1.65
N ILE A 247 6.55 -22.47 0.52
CA ILE A 247 5.49 -22.71 -0.47
C ILE A 247 4.32 -23.48 0.15
N ASP A 248 4.63 -24.50 0.95
CA ASP A 248 3.61 -25.39 1.53
C ASP A 248 2.84 -24.77 2.71
N THR A 249 3.36 -23.71 3.34
CA THR A 249 2.83 -23.18 4.62
C THR A 249 1.32 -22.96 4.62
N LYS A 250 0.82 -22.15 3.68
CA LYS A 250 -0.60 -21.80 3.60
C LYS A 250 -1.47 -22.91 3.04
N ALA A 251 -0.99 -23.66 2.06
CA ALA A 251 -1.73 -24.80 1.50
C ALA A 251 -2.04 -25.84 2.59
N ARG A 252 -1.06 -26.16 3.44
CA ARG A 252 -1.26 -27.07 4.58
C ARG A 252 -2.24 -26.53 5.62
N GLU A 253 -2.21 -25.22 5.90
CA GLU A 253 -3.15 -24.60 6.83
C GLU A 253 -4.58 -24.52 6.24
N GLU A 254 -4.74 -24.41 4.92
CA GLU A 254 -6.04 -24.50 4.25
C GLU A 254 -6.65 -25.92 4.34
N ASP A 255 -5.83 -26.97 4.21
CA ASP A 255 -6.28 -28.34 4.46
C ASP A 255 -6.74 -28.53 5.92
N LYS A 256 -6.02 -27.92 6.86
CA LYS A 256 -6.39 -27.90 8.27
C LYS A 256 -7.69 -27.13 8.52
N ILE A 257 -7.90 -26.00 7.84
CA ILE A 257 -9.19 -25.26 7.87
C ILE A 257 -10.32 -26.17 7.45
N ARG A 258 -10.17 -26.89 6.33
CA ARG A 258 -11.20 -27.80 5.81
C ARG A 258 -11.49 -28.93 6.79
N ALA A 259 -10.45 -29.57 7.34
CA ALA A 259 -10.59 -30.63 8.33
C ALA A 259 -11.30 -30.15 9.61
N LEU A 260 -10.95 -28.96 10.12
CA LEU A 260 -11.59 -28.38 11.31
C LEU A 260 -13.06 -28.00 11.04
N ARG A 261 -13.35 -27.40 9.88
CA ARG A 261 -14.72 -27.10 9.46
C ARG A 261 -15.57 -28.38 9.41
N ASP A 262 -15.05 -29.44 8.80
CA ASP A 262 -15.75 -30.72 8.67
C ASP A 262 -15.94 -31.43 10.02
N ALA A 263 -15.08 -31.12 11.01
CA ALA A 263 -15.24 -31.53 12.41
C ALA A 263 -16.21 -30.64 13.22
N GLY A 264 -16.79 -29.59 12.63
CA GLY A 264 -17.81 -28.73 13.24
C GLY A 264 -17.28 -27.46 13.90
N PHE A 265 -16.02 -27.08 13.68
CA PHE A 265 -15.48 -25.79 14.14
C PHE A 265 -15.96 -24.64 13.25
N ASP A 266 -16.11 -23.45 13.84
CA ASP A 266 -16.54 -22.23 13.16
C ASP A 266 -15.36 -21.56 12.45
N MET A 267 -15.09 -22.05 11.25
CA MET A 267 -14.00 -21.63 10.37
C MET A 267 -14.41 -20.56 9.35
N ASP A 268 -15.61 -19.97 9.48
CA ASP A 268 -16.06 -18.88 8.61
C ASP A 268 -15.19 -17.62 8.79
N LEU A 269 -15.28 -16.70 7.83
CA LEU A 269 -14.66 -15.38 7.96
C LEU A 269 -15.25 -14.62 9.16
N GLY A 270 -14.45 -14.50 10.22
CA GLY A 270 -14.87 -13.91 11.50
C GLY A 270 -15.49 -14.90 12.49
N GLY A 271 -15.44 -16.19 12.17
CA GLY A 271 -15.78 -17.27 13.09
C GLY A 271 -14.84 -17.34 14.29
N LYS A 272 -15.30 -17.96 15.38
CA LYS A 272 -14.53 -17.99 16.64
C LYS A 272 -13.28 -18.87 16.60
N ASP A 273 -13.24 -19.87 15.69
CA ASP A 273 -12.19 -20.91 15.69
C ASP A 273 -11.10 -20.63 14.63
N ILE A 274 -11.36 -19.73 13.68
CA ILE A 274 -10.43 -19.37 12.59
C ILE A 274 -9.08 -18.82 13.09
N SER A 275 -9.04 -18.23 14.29
CA SER A 275 -7.82 -17.67 14.87
C SER A 275 -6.78 -18.73 15.30
N SER A 276 -7.12 -20.02 15.25
CA SER A 276 -6.21 -21.13 15.56
C SER A 276 -5.31 -21.55 14.39
N VAL A 277 -5.56 -21.00 13.21
CA VAL A 277 -4.84 -21.30 11.95
C VAL A 277 -3.73 -20.27 11.75
N GLN A 278 -2.59 -20.74 11.26
CA GLN A 278 -1.37 -19.94 11.12
C GLN A 278 -1.22 -19.37 9.70
N TYR A 279 -0.36 -18.35 9.57
CA TYR A 279 0.04 -17.73 8.31
C TYR A 279 -1.09 -17.02 7.55
N GLN A 280 -2.18 -16.66 8.24
CA GLN A 280 -3.38 -16.08 7.62
C GLN A 280 -3.35 -14.54 7.54
N ASN A 281 -2.38 -13.89 8.19
CA ASN A 281 -2.30 -12.42 8.27
C ASN A 281 -1.29 -11.80 7.28
N ALA A 282 -0.66 -12.61 6.44
CA ALA A 282 0.29 -12.17 5.42
C ALA A 282 -0.09 -12.70 4.04
N ASN A 283 0.21 -11.93 3.00
CA ASN A 283 0.40 -12.44 1.65
C ASN A 283 1.83 -12.99 1.56
N ASN A 284 1.99 -14.15 0.92
CA ASN A 284 3.29 -14.76 0.67
C ASN A 284 3.64 -14.57 -0.79
N SER A 285 4.89 -14.27 -1.09
CA SER A 285 5.39 -14.27 -2.47
C SER A 285 6.75 -14.93 -2.55
N VAL A 286 6.92 -15.77 -3.56
CA VAL A 286 8.23 -16.29 -3.93
C VAL A 286 8.86 -15.37 -4.94
N ARG A 287 10.11 -14.99 -4.67
CA ARG A 287 10.87 -14.12 -5.54
C ARG A 287 11.78 -14.96 -6.42
N VAL A 288 11.42 -15.04 -7.69
CA VAL A 288 12.11 -15.85 -8.71
C VAL A 288 13.09 -14.99 -9.49
N ASN A 289 14.24 -15.57 -9.83
CA ASN A 289 15.26 -14.95 -10.67
C ASN A 289 15.32 -15.63 -12.05
N ASP A 290 16.02 -14.99 -12.98
CA ASP A 290 16.20 -15.45 -14.36
C ASP A 290 16.90 -16.82 -14.40
N GLU A 291 17.83 -17.09 -13.47
CA GLU A 291 18.52 -18.38 -13.35
C GLU A 291 17.52 -19.52 -13.14
N PHE A 292 16.61 -19.37 -12.16
CA PHE A 292 15.56 -20.33 -11.88
C PHE A 292 14.57 -20.44 -13.03
N MET A 293 14.11 -19.33 -13.60
CA MET A 293 13.15 -19.36 -14.70
C MET A 293 13.71 -20.07 -15.95
N ARG A 294 14.99 -19.89 -16.25
CA ARG A 294 15.69 -20.66 -17.30
C ARG A 294 15.80 -22.13 -16.94
N ALA A 295 16.11 -22.47 -15.68
CA ALA A 295 16.15 -23.86 -15.23
C ALA A 295 14.78 -24.55 -15.38
N VAL A 296 13.67 -23.84 -15.10
CA VAL A 296 12.30 -24.32 -15.33
C VAL A 296 12.04 -24.55 -16.83
N GLU A 297 12.44 -23.63 -17.70
CA GLU A 297 12.25 -23.75 -19.15
C GLU A 297 13.01 -24.97 -19.71
N PHE A 298 14.30 -25.09 -19.38
CA PHE A 298 15.16 -26.17 -19.86
C PHE A 298 14.95 -27.50 -19.14
N GLY A 299 14.26 -27.51 -17.98
CA GLY A 299 14.07 -28.72 -17.17
C GLY A 299 15.38 -29.20 -16.55
N THR A 300 16.17 -28.28 -16.01
CA THR A 300 17.41 -28.58 -15.31
C THR A 300 17.23 -28.47 -13.80
N GLU A 301 18.22 -28.98 -13.09
CA GLU A 301 18.35 -28.79 -11.65
C GLU A 301 18.65 -27.33 -11.28
N PHE A 302 18.32 -26.96 -10.04
CA PHE A 302 18.53 -25.64 -9.47
C PHE A 302 19.09 -25.75 -8.04
N GLY A 303 20.10 -24.96 -7.71
CA GLY A 303 20.80 -25.02 -6.42
C GLY A 303 20.17 -24.11 -5.37
N LEU A 304 19.93 -24.65 -4.17
CA LEU A 304 19.52 -23.90 -2.99
C LEU A 304 20.75 -23.51 -2.16
N LYS A 305 20.91 -22.20 -1.90
CA LYS A 305 22.16 -21.59 -1.41
C LYS A 305 22.05 -21.20 0.05
N ALA A 306 22.98 -21.68 0.88
CA ALA A 306 23.13 -21.24 2.26
C ALA A 306 23.35 -19.72 2.34
N ARG A 307 22.76 -19.08 3.34
CA ARG A 307 22.85 -17.61 3.49
C ARG A 307 24.16 -17.16 4.12
N GLU A 308 24.77 -18.00 4.94
CA GLU A 308 26.05 -17.68 5.57
C GLU A 308 27.24 -17.88 4.62
N SER A 309 27.29 -19.00 3.88
CA SER A 309 28.43 -19.33 3.00
C SER A 309 28.22 -19.01 1.52
N GLY A 310 26.97 -18.92 1.05
CA GLY A 310 26.63 -18.81 -0.36
C GLY A 310 26.77 -20.13 -1.15
N GLU A 311 27.20 -21.20 -0.50
CA GLU A 311 27.37 -22.52 -1.14
C GLU A 311 26.02 -23.20 -1.37
N THR A 312 25.92 -23.96 -2.46
CA THR A 312 24.76 -24.83 -2.71
C THR A 312 24.77 -25.98 -1.72
N ILE A 313 23.77 -26.02 -0.84
CA ILE A 313 23.62 -27.11 0.16
C ILE A 313 22.65 -28.19 -0.29
N GLU A 314 21.75 -27.87 -1.21
CA GLU A 314 20.79 -28.79 -1.78
C GLU A 314 20.51 -28.42 -3.24
N THR A 315 20.06 -29.39 -4.02
CA THR A 315 19.70 -29.19 -5.42
C THR A 315 18.33 -29.80 -5.67
N VAL A 316 17.48 -29.09 -6.41
CA VAL A 316 16.09 -29.48 -6.70
C VAL A 316 15.82 -29.48 -8.20
N ASP A 317 14.88 -30.30 -8.65
CA ASP A 317 14.37 -30.19 -10.02
C ASP A 317 13.50 -28.93 -10.16
N ALA A 318 13.91 -28.01 -11.03
CA ALA A 318 13.27 -26.70 -11.13
C ALA A 318 11.80 -26.80 -11.58
N LYS A 319 11.48 -27.72 -12.50
CA LYS A 319 10.09 -27.94 -12.96
C LYS A 319 9.20 -28.48 -11.85
N THR A 320 9.71 -29.35 -11.00
CA THR A 320 9.01 -29.89 -9.84
C THR A 320 8.74 -28.79 -8.82
N LEU A 321 9.73 -27.95 -8.51
CA LEU A 321 9.54 -26.81 -7.61
C LEU A 321 8.53 -25.79 -8.17
N TRP A 322 8.61 -25.48 -9.47
CA TRP A 322 7.64 -24.62 -10.15
C TRP A 322 6.22 -25.20 -10.14
N ARG A 323 6.10 -26.52 -10.36
CA ARG A 323 4.81 -27.20 -10.28
C ARG A 323 4.22 -27.12 -8.87
N LYS A 324 5.06 -27.25 -7.84
CA LYS A 324 4.67 -27.11 -6.44
C LYS A 324 4.13 -25.70 -6.13
N LEU A 325 4.83 -24.65 -6.60
CA LEU A 325 4.34 -23.26 -6.55
C LEU A 325 2.95 -23.11 -7.16
N ALA A 326 2.77 -23.63 -8.38
CA ALA A 326 1.50 -23.52 -9.10
C ALA A 326 0.36 -24.29 -8.42
N ILE A 327 0.65 -25.43 -7.79
CA ILE A 327 -0.34 -26.22 -7.04
C ILE A 327 -0.75 -25.46 -5.78
N ALA A 328 0.20 -24.98 -4.97
CA ALA A 328 -0.09 -24.21 -3.75
C ALA A 328 -0.94 -22.97 -4.07
N ALA A 329 -0.58 -22.22 -5.13
CA ALA A 329 -1.34 -21.06 -5.58
C ALA A 329 -2.76 -21.43 -6.06
N TRP A 330 -2.95 -22.60 -6.66
CA TRP A 330 -4.28 -23.09 -7.01
C TRP A 330 -5.11 -23.49 -5.78
N GLU A 331 -4.46 -24.08 -4.76
CA GLU A 331 -5.12 -24.57 -3.55
C GLU A 331 -5.55 -23.44 -2.60
N CYS A 332 -4.75 -22.38 -2.49
CA CYS A 332 -4.93 -21.33 -1.48
C CYS A 332 -4.65 -19.89 -1.94
N ALA A 333 -4.43 -19.65 -3.24
CA ALA A 333 -4.07 -18.34 -3.82
C ALA A 333 -2.69 -17.77 -3.41
N ASP A 334 -1.87 -18.56 -2.72
CA ASP A 334 -0.51 -18.22 -2.31
C ASP A 334 0.48 -19.37 -2.58
N PRO A 335 1.77 -19.11 -2.75
CA PRO A 335 2.38 -17.78 -2.80
C PRO A 335 2.19 -17.11 -4.18
N GLY A 336 2.19 -15.78 -4.19
CA GLY A 336 2.38 -14.98 -5.40
C GLY A 336 3.81 -15.07 -5.94
N ILE A 337 4.09 -14.39 -7.06
CA ILE A 337 5.41 -14.37 -7.70
C ILE A 337 5.92 -12.93 -7.83
N GLN A 338 7.20 -12.73 -7.52
CA GLN A 338 7.94 -11.51 -7.82
C GLN A 338 9.16 -11.83 -8.70
N TYR A 339 9.32 -11.13 -9.82
CA TYR A 339 10.43 -11.35 -10.74
C TYR A 339 11.62 -10.46 -10.35
N ASP A 340 12.59 -11.01 -9.61
CA ASP A 340 13.70 -10.28 -9.00
C ASP A 340 14.48 -9.44 -10.00
N ASP A 341 14.94 -10.06 -11.08
CA ASP A 341 15.79 -9.41 -12.07
C ASP A 341 15.02 -8.35 -12.85
N THR A 342 13.79 -8.65 -13.30
CA THR A 342 12.93 -7.64 -13.95
C THR A 342 12.67 -6.44 -13.04
N ILE A 343 12.39 -6.65 -11.75
CA ILE A 343 12.18 -5.54 -10.81
C ILE A 343 13.43 -4.66 -10.70
N ASN A 344 14.62 -5.28 -10.62
CA ASN A 344 15.87 -4.54 -10.45
C ASN A 344 16.37 -3.91 -11.77
N ASP A 345 16.07 -4.49 -12.93
CA ASP A 345 16.37 -3.91 -14.25
C ASP A 345 15.64 -2.58 -14.47
N TRP A 346 14.46 -2.42 -13.88
CA TRP A 346 13.65 -1.19 -13.91
C TRP A 346 13.86 -0.30 -12.68
N HIS A 347 14.85 -0.61 -11.83
CA HIS A 347 15.12 0.19 -10.65
C HIS A 347 15.66 1.57 -11.04
N THR A 348 14.97 2.63 -10.60
CA THR A 348 15.35 4.02 -10.89
C THR A 348 16.54 4.55 -10.09
N ASN A 349 16.99 3.81 -9.07
CA ASN A 349 18.07 4.21 -8.15
C ASN A 349 18.94 3.01 -7.71
N PRO A 350 19.51 2.22 -8.64
CA PRO A 350 20.16 0.94 -8.34
C PRO A 350 21.41 1.06 -7.47
N GLU A 351 22.15 2.18 -7.58
CA GLU A 351 23.36 2.43 -6.77
C GLU A 351 23.06 2.64 -5.28
N THR A 352 21.79 2.80 -4.91
CA THR A 352 21.37 3.10 -3.53
C THR A 352 21.06 1.85 -2.72
N GLY A 353 20.92 0.71 -3.39
CA GLY A 353 20.58 -0.57 -2.80
C GLY A 353 19.74 -1.40 -3.78
N ARG A 354 19.68 -2.71 -3.55
CA ARG A 354 18.80 -3.60 -4.30
C ARG A 354 17.39 -3.50 -3.76
N ILE A 355 16.38 -3.54 -4.62
CA ILE A 355 14.99 -3.75 -4.18
C ILE A 355 14.91 -5.21 -3.72
N THR A 356 14.56 -5.46 -2.46
CA THR A 356 14.50 -6.83 -1.91
C THR A 356 13.08 -7.38 -1.72
N ALA A 357 12.10 -6.50 -1.59
CA ALA A 357 10.72 -6.85 -1.29
C ALA A 357 9.72 -5.85 -1.92
N SER A 358 8.45 -6.12 -1.69
CA SER A 358 7.35 -5.21 -1.98
C SER A 358 6.54 -4.91 -0.72
N ASN A 359 5.62 -3.96 -0.81
CA ASN A 359 4.56 -3.81 0.18
C ASN A 359 3.49 -4.93 0.08
N PRO A 360 2.48 -4.98 0.99
CA PRO A 360 1.42 -6.02 1.02
C PRO A 360 0.73 -6.36 -0.29
N CYS A 361 0.53 -5.38 -1.18
CA CYS A 361 -0.22 -5.57 -2.42
C CYS A 361 0.67 -5.57 -3.68
N SER A 362 1.99 -5.59 -3.51
CA SER A 362 3.01 -5.68 -4.59
C SER A 362 3.03 -4.54 -5.61
N GLU A 363 2.33 -3.43 -5.37
CA GLU A 363 2.31 -2.24 -6.22
C GLU A 363 3.45 -1.26 -5.94
N TYR A 364 4.14 -1.41 -4.80
CA TYR A 364 5.27 -0.57 -4.42
C TYR A 364 6.55 -1.41 -4.28
N MET A 365 7.52 -1.10 -5.13
CA MET A 365 8.84 -1.71 -5.23
C MET A 365 9.89 -0.63 -4.97
N SER A 366 10.61 -0.72 -3.86
CA SER A 366 11.58 0.29 -3.44
C SER A 366 12.58 -0.31 -2.46
N LEU A 367 13.49 0.52 -1.98
CA LEU A 367 14.49 0.15 -0.98
C LEU A 367 13.85 -0.36 0.31
N ASP A 368 14.57 -1.18 1.06
CA ASP A 368 14.17 -1.54 2.41
C ASP A 368 14.12 -0.30 3.31
N ASN A 369 13.31 -0.35 4.37
CA ASN A 369 13.05 0.77 5.26
C ASN A 369 12.57 2.00 4.49
N SER A 370 11.55 1.84 3.66
CA SER A 370 10.94 2.90 2.86
C SER A 370 9.42 2.92 3.04
N SER A 371 8.77 3.97 2.53
CA SER A 371 7.33 4.14 2.67
C SER A 371 6.66 4.56 1.36
N CYS A 372 5.39 4.19 1.25
CA CYS A 372 4.59 4.39 0.06
C CYS A 372 3.44 5.37 0.32
N ASN A 373 3.53 6.55 -0.29
CA ASN A 373 2.46 7.55 -0.30
C ASN A 373 1.64 7.40 -1.57
N LEU A 374 0.34 7.13 -1.45
CA LEU A 374 -0.50 6.70 -2.58
C LEU A 374 -1.67 7.65 -2.82
N ALA A 375 -1.98 7.89 -4.09
CA ALA A 375 -3.22 8.54 -4.50
C ALA A 375 -3.75 7.88 -5.77
N SER A 376 -5.08 7.92 -5.97
CA SER A 376 -5.69 7.32 -7.15
C SER A 376 -6.73 8.25 -7.77
N LEU A 377 -6.55 8.54 -9.07
CA LEU A 377 -7.51 9.30 -9.86
C LEU A 377 -8.69 8.42 -10.28
N ASN A 378 -9.89 8.99 -10.32
CA ASN A 378 -11.07 8.35 -10.88
C ASN A 378 -11.14 8.63 -12.39
N LEU A 379 -10.85 7.63 -13.24
CA LEU A 379 -10.82 7.86 -14.69
C LEU A 379 -12.16 8.33 -15.27
N MET A 380 -13.30 8.03 -14.62
CA MET A 380 -14.62 8.44 -15.10
C MET A 380 -14.84 9.95 -15.04
N THR A 381 -14.13 10.70 -14.19
CA THR A 381 -14.27 12.17 -14.13
C THR A 381 -13.63 12.87 -15.32
N PHE A 382 -12.88 12.14 -16.15
CA PHE A 382 -12.24 12.64 -17.36
C PHE A 382 -12.93 12.15 -18.64
N LEU A 383 -14.06 11.45 -18.52
CA LEU A 383 -14.87 11.07 -19.68
C LEU A 383 -15.83 12.20 -20.05
N ARG A 384 -15.78 12.67 -21.29
CA ARG A 384 -16.70 13.68 -21.82
C ARG A 384 -18.04 13.08 -22.23
N PRO A 385 -19.11 13.90 -22.32
CA PRO A 385 -20.40 13.47 -22.85
C PRO A 385 -20.35 12.93 -24.29
N ASP A 386 -19.35 13.34 -25.08
CA ASP A 386 -19.12 12.85 -26.45
C ASP A 386 -18.35 11.52 -26.50
N GLY A 387 -18.02 10.92 -25.35
CA GLY A 387 -17.28 9.67 -25.23
C GLY A 387 -15.75 9.82 -25.34
N THR A 388 -15.23 11.04 -25.48
CA THR A 388 -13.77 11.26 -25.55
C THR A 388 -13.13 11.47 -24.18
N PHE A 389 -11.84 11.15 -24.04
CA PHE A 389 -11.09 11.31 -22.79
C PHE A 389 -10.42 12.68 -22.69
N GLU A 390 -10.56 13.36 -21.56
CA GLU A 390 -9.99 14.68 -21.28
C GLU A 390 -8.49 14.64 -20.92
N ALA A 391 -7.65 14.19 -21.86
CA ALA A 391 -6.22 13.99 -21.63
C ALA A 391 -5.48 15.20 -21.02
N LYS A 392 -5.79 16.43 -21.48
CA LYS A 392 -5.15 17.65 -20.95
C LYS A 392 -5.53 17.93 -19.50
N LYS A 393 -6.82 17.77 -19.16
CA LYS A 393 -7.33 17.98 -17.81
C LYS A 393 -6.83 16.88 -16.86
N PHE A 394 -6.71 15.65 -17.36
CA PHE A 394 -6.09 14.54 -16.66
C PHE A 394 -4.63 14.85 -16.30
N ALA A 395 -3.81 15.26 -17.27
CA ALA A 395 -2.42 15.63 -17.02
C ALA A 395 -2.29 16.75 -15.97
N LYS A 396 -3.07 17.84 -16.10
CA LYS A 396 -3.06 18.91 -15.09
C LYS A 396 -3.52 18.46 -13.71
N SER A 397 -4.48 17.55 -13.63
CA SER A 397 -4.88 16.95 -12.36
C SER A 397 -3.78 16.09 -11.75
N VAL A 398 -3.03 15.35 -12.57
CA VAL A 398 -1.84 14.59 -12.13
C VAL A 398 -0.78 15.52 -11.53
N GLU A 399 -0.47 16.65 -12.18
CA GLU A 399 0.49 17.67 -11.67
C GLU A 399 0.07 18.20 -10.28
N THR A 400 -1.21 18.52 -10.09
CA THR A 400 -1.73 19.00 -8.78
C THR A 400 -1.63 17.92 -7.70
N ILE A 401 -2.01 16.68 -8.04
CA ILE A 401 -2.02 15.57 -7.07
C ILE A 401 -0.59 15.18 -6.68
N ILE A 402 0.32 15.06 -7.65
CA ILE A 402 1.72 14.70 -7.34
C ILE A 402 2.38 15.79 -6.48
N THR A 403 2.06 17.06 -6.72
CA THR A 403 2.50 18.17 -5.86
C THR A 403 1.97 18.01 -4.44
N ALA A 404 0.68 17.68 -4.27
CA ALA A 404 0.12 17.42 -2.94
C ALA A 404 0.81 16.24 -2.24
N MET A 405 0.99 15.13 -2.96
CA MET A 405 1.67 13.95 -2.45
C MET A 405 3.11 14.25 -2.02
N ASP A 406 3.83 15.08 -2.77
CA ASP A 406 5.18 15.51 -2.42
C ASP A 406 5.20 16.38 -1.15
N ILE A 407 4.27 17.34 -1.03
CA ILE A 407 4.09 18.16 0.18
C ILE A 407 3.85 17.28 1.42
N SER A 408 3.16 16.15 1.27
CA SER A 408 2.88 15.23 2.38
C SER A 408 4.16 14.78 3.11
N ILE A 409 5.26 14.58 2.38
CA ILE A 409 6.54 14.12 2.94
C ILE A 409 7.13 15.16 3.90
N CYS A 410 6.83 16.45 3.71
CA CYS A 410 7.38 17.53 4.53
C CYS A 410 6.83 17.55 5.96
N PHE A 411 5.64 17.01 6.19
CA PHE A 411 5.02 16.96 7.52
C PHE A 411 4.74 15.55 8.02
N ALA A 412 5.01 14.53 7.21
CA ALA A 412 4.77 13.13 7.56
C ALA A 412 5.58 12.68 8.77
N ASP A 413 4.90 11.98 9.68
CA ASP A 413 5.53 11.21 10.74
C ASP A 413 5.75 9.77 10.28
N PHE A 414 6.89 9.19 10.65
CA PHE A 414 7.27 7.83 10.28
C PHE A 414 7.46 6.96 11.53
N PRO A 415 7.09 5.67 11.45
CA PRO A 415 7.09 4.79 12.62
C PRO A 415 8.50 4.45 13.12
N THR A 416 9.52 4.57 12.26
CA THR A 416 10.93 4.33 12.60
C THR A 416 11.81 5.41 11.96
N GLU A 417 12.96 5.66 12.59
CA GLU A 417 13.95 6.61 12.07
C GLU A 417 14.52 6.18 10.70
N PRO A 418 14.92 4.91 10.47
CA PRO A 418 15.39 4.47 9.15
C PRO A 418 14.39 4.74 8.03
N ILE A 419 13.11 4.44 8.25
CA ILE A 419 12.03 4.73 7.28
C ILE A 419 11.96 6.22 7.00
N GLY A 420 12.05 7.04 8.06
CA GLY A 420 12.01 8.49 7.94
C GLY A 420 13.19 9.07 7.16
N VAL A 421 14.39 8.53 7.32
CA VAL A 421 15.60 8.94 6.60
C VAL A 421 15.46 8.59 5.11
N THR A 422 15.19 7.33 4.79
CA THR A 422 15.04 6.86 3.40
C THR A 422 13.92 7.59 2.68
N THR A 423 12.74 7.71 3.29
CA THR A 423 11.59 8.35 2.63
C THR A 423 11.87 9.83 2.36
N ARG A 424 12.54 10.56 3.26
CA ARG A 424 12.87 11.97 3.01
C ARG A 424 13.94 12.14 1.94
N ALA A 425 14.89 11.21 1.86
CA ALA A 425 15.96 11.25 0.87
C ALA A 425 15.44 10.98 -0.56
N TYR A 426 14.56 10.00 -0.71
CA TYR A 426 14.11 9.51 -2.03
C TYR A 426 12.71 9.95 -2.43
N ARG A 427 11.91 10.42 -1.47
CA ARG A 427 10.60 11.03 -1.67
C ARG A 427 9.68 10.17 -2.55
N GLN A 428 9.60 8.88 -2.27
CA GLN A 428 8.86 7.94 -3.13
C GLN A 428 7.34 8.20 -3.07
N LEU A 429 6.73 8.31 -4.25
CA LEU A 429 5.30 8.55 -4.45
C LEU A 429 4.73 7.48 -5.40
N GLY A 430 3.50 7.03 -5.15
CA GLY A 430 2.78 6.10 -6.02
C GLY A 430 1.44 6.67 -6.45
N ILE A 431 1.41 7.33 -7.60
CA ILE A 431 0.18 7.83 -8.21
C ILE A 431 -0.41 6.77 -9.14
N GLY A 432 -1.71 6.52 -9.00
CA GLY A 432 -2.42 5.53 -9.78
C GLY A 432 -3.80 6.01 -10.22
N TYR A 433 -4.61 5.08 -10.70
CA TYR A 433 -5.99 5.37 -11.08
C TYR A 433 -6.93 4.20 -10.79
N ALA A 434 -8.21 4.51 -10.67
CA ALA A 434 -9.31 3.57 -10.50
C ALA A 434 -10.31 3.71 -11.67
N ASN A 435 -11.26 2.78 -11.75
CA ASN A 435 -12.35 2.77 -12.73
C ASN A 435 -11.93 2.62 -14.20
N LEU A 436 -10.77 2.01 -14.48
CA LEU A 436 -10.37 1.67 -15.85
C LEU A 436 -11.43 0.80 -16.55
N GLY A 437 -11.91 -0.26 -15.88
CA GLY A 437 -12.96 -1.11 -16.46
C GLY A 437 -14.25 -0.35 -16.77
N ALA A 438 -14.66 0.58 -15.90
CA ALA A 438 -15.82 1.42 -16.14
C ALA A 438 -15.62 2.37 -17.34
N LEU A 439 -14.42 2.95 -17.46
CA LEU A 439 -14.08 3.80 -18.60
C LEU A 439 -14.13 2.99 -19.90
N LEU A 440 -13.50 1.80 -19.94
CA LEU A 440 -13.51 0.94 -21.10
C LEU A 440 -14.94 0.53 -21.50
N MET A 441 -15.78 0.15 -20.53
CA MET A 441 -17.19 -0.16 -20.81
C MET A 441 -17.94 1.04 -21.39
N ALA A 442 -17.76 2.24 -20.80
CA ALA A 442 -18.43 3.45 -21.24
C ALA A 442 -18.00 3.92 -22.64
N THR A 443 -16.74 3.64 -23.03
CA THR A 443 -16.22 3.93 -24.37
C THR A 443 -16.42 2.78 -25.37
N GLY A 444 -17.12 1.71 -24.99
CA GLY A 444 -17.42 0.58 -25.87
C GLY A 444 -16.24 -0.35 -26.16
N HIS A 445 -15.22 -0.38 -25.29
CA HIS A 445 -14.04 -1.23 -25.41
C HIS A 445 -14.16 -2.46 -24.50
N ALA A 446 -13.98 -3.66 -25.04
CA ALA A 446 -13.87 -4.87 -24.22
C ALA A 446 -12.54 -4.86 -23.44
N TYR A 447 -12.57 -5.34 -22.19
CA TYR A 447 -11.42 -5.28 -21.28
C TYR A 447 -10.20 -6.06 -21.82
N ASP A 448 -10.45 -7.20 -22.46
CA ASP A 448 -9.45 -8.10 -23.05
C ASP A 448 -9.13 -7.81 -24.53
N SER A 449 -9.58 -6.67 -25.07
CA SER A 449 -9.32 -6.27 -26.45
C SER A 449 -8.00 -5.51 -26.62
N ASP A 450 -7.46 -5.49 -27.84
CA ASP A 450 -6.30 -4.65 -28.18
C ASP A 450 -6.61 -3.17 -27.96
N GLY A 451 -7.81 -2.72 -28.34
CA GLY A 451 -8.25 -1.34 -28.09
C GLY A 451 -8.26 -1.00 -26.60
N GLY A 452 -8.78 -1.88 -25.75
CA GLY A 452 -8.77 -1.71 -24.30
C GLY A 452 -7.35 -1.61 -23.72
N ARG A 453 -6.45 -2.51 -24.15
CA ARG A 453 -5.03 -2.47 -23.79
C ARG A 453 -4.34 -1.19 -24.26
N SER A 454 -4.57 -0.75 -25.50
CA SER A 454 -3.97 0.46 -26.06
C SER A 454 -4.43 1.72 -25.32
N LEU A 455 -5.73 1.81 -24.96
CA LEU A 455 -6.24 2.94 -24.19
C LEU A 455 -5.66 2.97 -22.78
N ALA A 456 -5.63 1.82 -22.09
CA ALA A 456 -5.01 1.69 -20.78
C ALA A 456 -3.53 2.14 -20.82
N ALA A 457 -2.75 1.60 -21.77
CA ALA A 457 -1.34 1.95 -21.94
C ALA A 457 -1.14 3.45 -22.24
N SER A 458 -2.02 4.05 -23.04
CA SER A 458 -1.96 5.49 -23.34
C SER A 458 -2.21 6.36 -22.11
N ILE A 459 -3.18 5.99 -21.27
CA ILE A 459 -3.49 6.68 -20.01
C ILE A 459 -2.33 6.52 -19.02
N THR A 460 -1.82 5.30 -18.84
CA THR A 460 -0.68 5.04 -17.96
C THR A 460 0.55 5.82 -18.41
N SER A 461 0.87 5.79 -19.72
CA SER A 461 2.02 6.52 -20.27
C SER A 461 1.90 8.02 -20.08
N LEU A 462 0.71 8.60 -20.29
CA LEU A 462 0.47 10.02 -20.03
C LEU A 462 0.65 10.37 -18.56
N MET A 463 0.11 9.54 -17.65
CA MET A 463 0.27 9.74 -16.20
C MET A 463 1.75 9.69 -15.79
N THR A 464 2.47 8.64 -16.21
CA THR A 464 3.90 8.45 -15.91
C THR A 464 4.78 9.54 -16.50
N GLY A 465 4.46 10.05 -17.70
CA GLY A 465 5.23 11.15 -18.30
C GLY A 465 4.93 12.53 -17.71
N THR A 466 3.80 12.67 -16.99
CA THR A 466 3.38 13.93 -16.37
C THR A 466 3.81 14.03 -14.91
N ALA A 467 3.66 12.94 -14.16
CA ALA A 467 4.11 12.81 -12.76
C ALA A 467 5.63 12.85 -12.69
#